data_AF-A0A225AG61-F1
#
_entry.id   AF-A0A225AG61-F1
#
_cell.length_a   1.000
_cell.length_b   1.000
_cell.length_c   1.000
_cell.angle_alpha   90.00
_cell.angle_beta   90.00
_cell.angle_gamma   90.00
#
_symmetry.space_group_name_H-M   'P 1'
#
loop_
_entity.id
_entity.type
_entity.pdbx_description
1 polymer ?
#
loop_
_entity_poly.entity_id
_entity_poly.type
_entity_poly.pdbx_seq_one_letter_code
_entity_poly.pdbx_strand_id
1 'polypeptide(L)' 'MAIETQIQVAAPPAKVRQILLDFAKYPQWHTTLIKLLEPEDASKSLSSLARGDKIKCNIDGMKFVAEITVS' A
#
# COMPACT_ATOMS: atom_id res chain seq x y z
N MET A 1 -10.44 -17.81 15.04
CA MET A 1 -9.48 -18.57 14.21
C MET A 1 -8.48 -17.56 13.67
N ALA A 2 -7.18 -17.76 13.89
CA ALA A 2 -6.13 -16.87 13.41
C ALA A 2 -5.36 -17.59 12.30
N ILE A 3 -5.05 -16.88 11.21
CA ILE A 3 -4.20 -17.37 10.12
C ILE A 3 -2.87 -16.63 10.26
N GLU A 4 -1.77 -17.36 10.39
CA GLU A 4 -0.42 -16.82 10.46
C GLU A 4 0.44 -17.45 9.36
N THR A 5 1.25 -16.61 8.69
CA THR A 5 2.20 -17.03 7.66
C THR A 5 3.56 -16.42 7.97
N GLN A 6 4.61 -17.22 7.93
CA GLN A 6 6.00 -16.77 8.10
C GLN A 6 6.81 -17.13 6.86
N ILE A 7 7.66 -16.21 6.40
CA ILE A 7 8.58 -16.42 5.29
C ILE A 7 9.98 -15.93 5.66
N GLN A 8 11.01 -16.61 5.19
CA GLN A 8 12.39 -16.14 5.30
C GLN A 8 12.74 -15.30 4.07
N VAL A 9 13.25 -14.09 4.30
CA VAL A 9 13.72 -13.19 3.25
C VAL A 9 15.23 -13.05 3.42
N ALA A 10 16.00 -13.34 2.37
CA ALA A 10 17.46 -13.24 2.36
C ALA A 10 17.94 -11.77 2.24
N ALA A 11 17.48 -10.91 3.15
CA ALA A 11 17.83 -9.50 3.22
C ALA A 11 17.80 -8.99 4.68
N PRO A 12 18.56 -7.92 5.01
CA PRO A 12 18.49 -7.31 6.33
C PRO A 12 17.07 -6.80 6.66
N PRO A 13 16.61 -6.90 7.92
CA PRO A 13 15.28 -6.43 8.32
C PRO A 13 14.99 -4.96 7.95
N ALA A 14 16.02 -4.10 8.05
CA ALA A 14 15.91 -2.70 7.65
C ALA A 14 15.52 -2.52 6.17
N LYS A 15 16.07 -3.36 5.28
CA LYS A 15 15.79 -3.31 3.85
C LYS A 15 14.38 -3.82 3.54
N VAL A 16 13.96 -4.90 4.20
CA VAL A 16 12.60 -5.43 4.08
C VAL A 16 11.58 -4.39 4.53
N ARG A 17 11.80 -3.77 5.69
CA ARG A 17 10.95 -2.69 6.21
C ARG A 17 10.89 -1.50 5.26
N GLN A 18 12.04 -1.08 4.70
CA GLN A 18 12.09 0.02 3.74
C GLN A 18 11.23 -0.27 2.49
N ILE A 19 11.31 -1.47 1.92
CA ILE A 19 10.53 -1.84 0.73
C ILE A 19 9.05 -1.95 1.06
N LEU A 20 8.71 -2.59 2.19
CA LEU A 20 7.32 -2.78 2.62
C LEU A 20 6.61 -1.44 2.87
N LEU A 21 7.33 -0.46 3.45
CA LEU A 21 6.78 0.86 3.74
C LEU A 21 6.77 1.78 2.52
N ASP A 22 7.48 1.45 1.43
CA ASP A 22 7.39 2.17 0.15
C ASP A 22 6.13 1.70 -0.61
N PHE A 23 4.97 2.06 -0.07
CA PHE A 23 3.67 1.71 -0.63
C PHE A 23 3.52 2.19 -2.07
N ALA A 24 4.17 3.27 -2.49
CA ALA A 24 4.10 3.71 -3.89
C ALA A 24 4.66 2.66 -4.88
N LYS A 25 5.56 1.79 -4.42
CA LYS A 25 6.16 0.71 -5.21
C LYS A 25 5.55 -0.66 -4.94
N TYR A 26 4.42 -0.73 -4.24
CA TYR A 26 3.74 -2.01 -3.97
C TYR A 26 3.54 -2.92 -5.19
N PRO A 27 3.28 -2.42 -6.43
CA PRO A 27 3.07 -3.29 -7.58
C PRO A 27 4.29 -4.14 -7.95
N GLN A 28 5.49 -3.77 -7.48
CA GLN A 28 6.71 -4.54 -7.73
C GLN A 28 6.79 -5.82 -6.89
N TRP A 29 6.09 -5.87 -5.76
CA TRP A 29 6.14 -7.00 -4.83
C TRP A 29 4.75 -7.56 -4.50
N HIS A 30 3.67 -6.93 -4.95
CA HIS A 30 2.30 -7.40 -4.74
C HIS A 30 1.33 -6.95 -5.84
N THR A 31 0.61 -7.89 -6.44
CA THR A 31 -0.35 -7.64 -7.55
C THR A 31 -1.69 -8.38 -7.39
N THR A 32 -1.84 -9.18 -6.33
CA THR A 32 -3.00 -10.06 -6.14
C THR A 32 -4.14 -9.36 -5.43
N LEU A 33 -3.98 -8.98 -4.16
CA LEU A 33 -5.04 -8.43 -3.31
C LEU A 33 -5.27 -6.94 -3.62
N ILE A 34 -4.20 -6.15 -3.67
CA ILE A 34 -4.28 -4.73 -4.02
C ILE A 34 -4.25 -4.63 -5.55
N LYS A 35 -5.39 -4.27 -6.14
CA LYS A 35 -5.56 -4.11 -7.59
C LYS A 35 -5.33 -2.68 -8.06
N LEU A 36 -5.64 -1.69 -7.23
CA LEU A 36 -5.46 -0.28 -7.55
C LEU A 36 -5.32 0.55 -6.27
N LEU A 37 -4.37 1.48 -6.29
CA LEU A 37 -4.25 2.60 -5.36
C LEU A 37 -3.87 3.81 -6.19
N GLU A 38 -4.74 4.81 -6.24
CA GLU A 38 -4.50 6.05 -6.97
C GLU A 38 -4.97 7.22 -6.11
N PRO A 39 -4.20 8.32 -6.03
CA PRO A 39 -4.70 9.54 -5.41
C PRO A 39 -6.01 9.98 -6.06
N GLU A 40 -6.95 10.48 -5.26
CA GLU A 40 -8.17 11.09 -5.81
C GLU A 40 -7.84 12.37 -6.58
N ASP A 41 -6.86 13.12 -6.09
CA ASP A 41 -6.26 14.27 -6.74
C ASP A 41 -5.20 13.84 -7.76
N ALA A 42 -5.50 14.00 -9.05
CA ALA A 42 -4.62 13.62 -10.15
C ALA A 42 -3.29 14.41 -10.20
N SER A 43 -3.17 15.52 -9.46
CA SER A 43 -1.90 16.25 -9.33
C SER A 43 -0.94 15.63 -8.31
N LYS A 44 -1.42 14.68 -7.50
CA LYS A 44 -0.64 14.01 -6.46
C LYS A 44 -0.17 12.63 -6.90
N SER A 45 0.91 12.17 -6.29
CA SER A 45 1.37 10.79 -6.38
C SER A 45 1.15 10.07 -5.05
N LEU A 46 1.18 8.74 -5.05
CA LEU A 46 1.08 7.95 -3.81
C LEU A 46 2.17 8.31 -2.79
N SER A 47 3.34 8.77 -3.26
CA SER A 47 4.45 9.20 -2.41
C SER A 47 4.30 10.63 -1.86
N SER A 48 3.36 11.42 -2.38
CA SER A 48 3.11 12.80 -1.93
C SER A 48 1.83 12.93 -1.10
N LEU A 49 1.20 11.82 -0.73
CA LEU A 49 -0.03 11.82 0.06
C LEU A 49 0.24 12.35 1.47
N ALA A 50 -0.60 13.27 1.90
CA ALA A 50 -0.60 13.85 3.24
C ALA A 50 -1.90 13.52 3.98
N ARG A 51 -1.93 13.82 5.27
CA ARG A 51 -3.15 13.70 6.08
C ARG A 51 -4.31 14.46 5.44
N GLY A 52 -5.48 13.81 5.38
CA GLY A 52 -6.69 14.36 4.78
C GLY A 52 -6.78 14.14 3.27
N ASP A 53 -5.72 13.65 2.61
CA ASP A 53 -5.79 13.24 1.22
C ASP A 53 -6.64 11.99 1.07
N LYS A 54 -7.23 11.84 -0.11
CA LYS A 54 -8.07 10.70 -0.46
C LYS A 54 -7.38 9.84 -1.50
N ILE A 55 -7.56 8.53 -1.34
CA ILE A 55 -7.09 7.52 -2.28
C ILE A 55 -8.26 6.70 -2.77
N LYS A 56 -8.31 6.48 -4.08
CA LYS A 56 -9.17 5.49 -4.72
C LYS A 56 -8.50 4.14 -4.57
N CYS A 57 -9.25 3.19 -4.03
CA CYS A 57 -8.79 1.83 -3.80
C CYS A 57 -9.60 0.85 -4.63
N ASN A 58 -8.93 -0.18 -5.15
CA ASN A 58 -9.55 -1.42 -5.59
C ASN A 58 -8.82 -2.55 -4.88
N ILE A 59 -9.45 -3.11 -3.84
CA ILE A 59 -8.90 -4.22 -3.06
C ILE A 59 -9.78 -5.42 -3.35
N ASP A 60 -9.24 -6.41 -4.05
CA ASP A 60 -9.95 -7.63 -4.43
C ASP A 60 -11.33 -7.41 -5.06
N GLY A 61 -11.44 -6.39 -5.93
CA GLY A 61 -12.69 -6.00 -6.59
C GLY A 61 -13.58 -5.05 -5.77
N MET A 62 -13.31 -4.87 -4.47
CA MET A 62 -13.98 -3.87 -3.64
C MET A 62 -13.41 -2.49 -3.92
N LYS A 63 -14.25 -1.62 -4.49
CA LYS A 63 -13.90 -0.24 -4.83
C LYS A 63 -14.41 0.71 -3.75
N PHE A 64 -13.51 1.51 -3.19
CA PHE A 64 -13.85 2.52 -2.18
C PHE A 64 -12.86 3.68 -2.23
N VAL A 65 -13.21 4.77 -1.55
CA VAL A 65 -12.31 5.89 -1.30
C VAL A 65 -11.96 5.89 0.17
N ALA A 66 -10.68 5.93 0.48
CA ALA A 66 -10.19 6.04 1.85
C ALA A 66 -9.49 7.40 2.06
N GLU A 67 -9.65 7.94 3.26
CA GLU A 67 -8.93 9.14 3.70
C GLU A 67 -7.64 8.72 4.43
N ILE A 68 -6.55 9.39 4.11
CA ILE A 68 -5.28 9.22 4.81
C ILE A 68 -5.40 9.84 6.20
N THR A 69 -5.54 8.97 7.18
CA THR A 69 -5.53 9.31 8.60
C THR A 69 -4.14 9.05 9.20
N VAL A 70 -3.87 9.61 10.37
CA VAL A 70 -2.64 9.34 11.12
C VAL A 70 -2.62 7.88 11.56
N SER A 71 -1.44 7.25 11.46
CA SER A 71 -1.14 5.96 12.10
C SER A 71 -0.85 6.14 13.58
#